data_AF-A0A034VBA8-F1
#
_entry.id   AF-A0A034VBA8-F1
#
_cell.length_a   1.000
_cell.length_b   1.000
_cell.length_c   1.000
_cell.angle_alpha   90.00
_cell.angle_beta   90.00
_cell.angle_gamma   90.00
#
_symmetry.space_group_name_H-M   'P 1'
#
loop_
_entity.id
_entity.type
_entity.pdbx_description
1 polymer ?
#
loop_
_entity_poly.entity_id
_entity_poly.type
_entity_poly.pdbx_seq_one_letter_code
_entity_poly.pdbx_strand_id
1 'polypeptide(L)'
;VVPRLTKFIDQLTNWYIRLNRRRLRGEQGVADCLQSLDTLYSVLFDLIHLLAPFTPFLSEYIYLRLLPFQEKAAKNPEATSVHHQMLPQANLKLVRLDIEKSMSLMQTIIELGRVMRDRRTTPLKCPLSEIIVIHRDPEILASVERLSDFILNELNVRKLTLSSDKSKYGVTLRAEPDHKILGQRLKADFKAIMSAIKSLKDEEIQNQLSKGYFTIQGHRIELSEVRIIYCVSENLKTNLEANSDNDILVLLDMTPNAELLEEGTAREIINRIQKLKKKAKLIPTDEVVVFYRLIEKDSQESERKASNEITTVIGKYMNMITTTVKSALLLYNDEDKCKRNVIITELVTVKGVNLELTICSAKKHKTTPVESVNIMLTDNLTPRFGRDRRTSLLLKHVETGEFITLTQLHAEIDLNFGLYGISYNVYWFDKVQQQLHTLTANDLNEKLYGKQLVVALKASDVSKATFL
;
A
#
# COMPACT_ATOMS: atom_id res chain seq x y z
N VAL A 1 27.31 21.65 -5.91
CA VAL A 1 26.05 21.58 -6.70
C VAL A 1 25.28 20.30 -6.40
N VAL A 2 25.89 19.12 -6.58
CA VAL A 2 25.23 17.81 -6.40
C VAL A 2 24.47 17.65 -5.06
N PRO A 3 25.02 17.99 -3.87
CA PRO A 3 24.28 17.79 -2.61
C PRO A 3 23.02 18.63 -2.47
N ARG A 4 22.97 19.82 -3.09
CA ARG A 4 21.77 20.67 -3.10
C ARG A 4 20.71 20.11 -4.05
N LEU A 5 21.15 19.56 -5.18
CA LEU A 5 20.27 18.94 -6.16
C LEU A 5 19.64 17.67 -5.61
N THR A 6 20.40 16.81 -4.94
CA THR A 6 19.88 15.62 -4.27
C THR A 6 18.87 16.00 -3.18
N LYS A 7 19.20 17.01 -2.35
CA LYS A 7 18.27 17.53 -1.34
C LYS A 7 16.97 18.05 -1.97
N PHE A 8 17.04 18.73 -3.11
CA PHE A 8 15.85 19.20 -3.84
C PHE A 8 15.01 18.04 -4.37
N ILE A 9 15.63 17.00 -4.94
CA ILE A 9 14.93 15.78 -5.38
C ILE A 9 14.22 15.12 -4.19
N ASP A 10 14.87 15.06 -3.02
CA ASP A 10 14.25 14.54 -1.80
C ASP A 10 13.04 15.39 -1.37
N GLN A 11 13.15 16.72 -1.45
CA GLN A 11 12.02 17.63 -1.17
C GLN A 11 10.87 17.42 -2.15
N LEU A 12 11.16 17.32 -3.45
CA LEU A 12 10.15 17.12 -4.48
C LEU A 12 9.43 15.78 -4.32
N THR A 13 10.16 14.70 -4.07
CA THR A 13 9.60 13.34 -4.03
C THR A 13 8.96 12.99 -2.69
N ASN A 14 9.67 13.23 -1.59
CA ASN A 14 9.23 12.81 -0.25
C ASN A 14 8.27 13.81 0.40
N TRP A 15 8.27 15.07 -0.01
CA TRP A 15 7.36 16.08 0.53
C TRP A 15 6.33 16.50 -0.50
N TYR A 16 6.73 17.16 -1.59
CA TYR A 16 5.78 17.77 -2.52
C TYR A 16 4.85 16.74 -3.19
N ILE A 17 5.41 15.76 -3.92
CA ILE A 17 4.61 14.75 -4.64
C ILE A 17 3.80 13.91 -3.65
N ARG A 18 4.41 13.50 -2.54
CA ARG A 18 3.76 12.65 -1.53
C ARG A 18 2.54 13.30 -0.90
N LEU A 19 2.66 14.57 -0.48
CA LEU A 19 1.56 15.32 0.14
C LEU A 19 0.47 15.69 -0.87
N ASN A 20 0.85 15.94 -2.13
CA ASN A 20 -0.10 16.37 -3.17
C ASN A 20 -0.65 15.23 -4.04
N ARG A 21 -0.44 13.94 -3.70
CA ARG A 21 -0.92 12.81 -4.53
C ARG A 21 -2.42 12.85 -4.82
N ARG A 22 -3.24 13.28 -3.86
CA ARG A 22 -4.70 13.38 -4.04
C ARG A 22 -5.07 14.48 -5.05
N ARG A 23 -4.39 15.62 -4.98
CA ARG A 23 -4.53 16.76 -5.89
C ARG A 23 -4.12 16.39 -7.31
N LEU A 24 -2.95 15.76 -7.45
CA LEU A 24 -2.43 15.26 -8.73
C LEU A 24 -3.33 14.17 -9.37
N ARG A 25 -4.19 13.51 -8.59
CA ARG A 25 -5.19 12.54 -9.07
C ARG A 25 -6.54 13.15 -9.38
N GLY A 26 -6.73 14.44 -9.10
CA GLY A 26 -8.00 15.15 -9.28
C GLY A 26 -9.08 14.83 -8.25
N GLU A 27 -8.71 14.29 -7.08
CA GLU A 27 -9.67 14.03 -6.00
C GLU A 27 -10.27 15.33 -5.42
N GLN A 28 -9.61 16.49 -5.63
CA GLN A 28 -10.07 17.82 -5.21
C GLN A 28 -10.71 18.64 -6.36
N GLY A 29 -10.97 18.01 -7.50
CA GLY A 29 -11.57 18.65 -8.67
C GLY A 29 -10.59 18.93 -9.81
N VAL A 30 -11.12 19.20 -10.99
CA VAL A 30 -10.35 19.30 -12.25
C VAL A 30 -9.44 20.53 -12.26
N ALA A 31 -9.93 21.68 -11.79
CA ALA A 31 -9.15 22.92 -11.79
C ALA A 31 -7.92 22.83 -10.87
N ASP A 32 -8.09 22.31 -9.65
CA ASP A 32 -6.98 22.11 -8.71
C ASP A 32 -5.98 21.06 -9.22
N CYS A 33 -6.47 19.98 -9.83
CA CYS A 33 -5.64 18.98 -10.48
C CYS A 33 -4.72 19.62 -11.52
N LEU A 34 -5.30 20.42 -12.43
CA LEU A 34 -4.57 21.09 -13.50
C LEU A 34 -3.50 22.02 -12.93
N GLN A 35 -3.84 22.84 -11.92
CA GLN A 35 -2.88 23.74 -11.27
C GLN A 35 -1.72 22.97 -10.61
N SER A 36 -2.01 21.84 -9.96
CA SER A 36 -0.98 21.00 -9.32
C SER A 36 -0.07 20.32 -10.34
N LEU A 37 -0.62 19.88 -11.47
CA LEU A 37 0.13 19.27 -12.57
C LEU A 37 1.00 20.30 -13.30
N ASP A 38 0.49 21.51 -13.54
CA ASP A 38 1.25 22.60 -14.17
C ASP A 38 2.44 23.05 -13.31
N THR A 39 2.24 23.13 -12.00
CA THR A 39 3.32 23.42 -11.05
C THR A 39 4.38 22.31 -11.06
N LEU A 40 3.94 21.04 -11.00
CA LEU A 40 4.86 19.89 -11.05
C LEU A 40 5.61 19.82 -12.38
N TYR A 41 4.92 20.11 -13.49
CA TYR A 41 5.50 20.16 -14.82
C TYR A 41 6.62 21.21 -14.89
N SER A 42 6.33 22.44 -14.47
CA SER A 42 7.31 23.54 -14.49
C SER A 42 8.55 23.20 -13.67
N VAL A 43 8.37 22.67 -12.45
CA VAL A 43 9.47 22.23 -11.59
C VAL A 43 10.29 21.11 -12.22
N LEU A 44 9.62 20.10 -12.79
CA LEU A 44 10.30 18.98 -13.43
C LEU A 44 11.08 19.44 -14.67
N PHE A 45 10.51 20.35 -15.46
CA PHE A 45 11.13 20.92 -16.63
C PHE A 45 12.44 21.65 -16.27
N ASP A 46 12.41 22.54 -15.28
CA ASP A 46 13.62 23.24 -14.80
C ASP A 46 14.66 22.27 -14.21
N LEU A 47 14.19 21.27 -13.44
CA LEU A 47 15.05 20.25 -12.85
C LEU A 47 15.81 19.44 -13.91
N ILE A 48 15.17 19.11 -15.04
CA ILE A 48 15.79 18.36 -16.13
C ILE A 48 16.92 19.15 -16.80
N HIS A 49 16.75 20.47 -16.99
CA HIS A 49 17.81 21.34 -17.51
C HIS A 49 19.01 21.37 -16.56
N LEU A 50 18.75 21.45 -15.25
CA LEU A 50 19.81 21.40 -14.22
C LEU A 50 20.50 20.03 -14.16
N LEU A 51 19.78 18.95 -14.45
CA LEU A 51 20.31 17.58 -14.47
C LEU A 51 21.05 17.23 -15.77
N ALA A 52 20.80 17.93 -16.88
CA ALA A 52 21.34 17.59 -18.20
C ALA A 52 22.87 17.42 -18.23
N PRO A 53 23.68 18.27 -17.57
CA PRO A 53 25.14 18.09 -17.52
C PRO A 53 25.60 16.86 -16.73
N PHE A 54 24.76 16.31 -15.84
CA PHE A 54 25.11 15.20 -14.95
C PHE A 54 24.55 13.86 -15.42
N THR A 55 23.33 13.86 -15.96
CA THR A 55 22.60 12.66 -16.39
C THR A 55 22.05 12.84 -17.82
N PRO A 56 22.91 13.00 -18.84
CA PRO A 56 22.50 13.52 -20.14
C PRO A 56 21.45 12.67 -20.86
N PHE A 57 21.57 11.34 -20.82
CA PHE A 57 20.62 10.43 -21.45
C PHE A 57 19.26 10.40 -20.74
N LEU A 58 19.27 10.41 -19.40
CA LEU A 58 18.04 10.42 -18.61
C LEU A 58 17.30 11.75 -18.76
N SER A 59 18.02 12.87 -18.65
CA SER A 59 17.47 14.20 -18.85
C SER A 59 16.85 14.35 -20.24
N GLU A 60 17.55 13.90 -21.29
CA GLU A 60 17.03 13.94 -22.66
C GLU A 60 15.75 13.09 -22.81
N TYR A 61 15.78 11.87 -22.29
CA TYR A 61 14.63 10.96 -22.35
C TYR A 61 13.37 11.56 -21.69
N ILE A 62 13.52 12.24 -20.55
CA ILE A 62 12.39 12.86 -19.86
C ILE A 62 11.99 14.16 -20.58
N TYR A 63 12.95 14.99 -20.98
CA TYR A 63 12.71 16.25 -21.71
C TYR A 63 11.84 16.04 -22.95
N LEU A 64 12.19 15.07 -23.80
CA LEU A 64 11.44 14.76 -25.03
C LEU A 64 9.99 14.34 -24.76
N ARG A 65 9.67 13.78 -23.57
CA ARG A 65 8.30 13.43 -23.17
C ARG A 65 7.52 14.61 -22.60
N LEU A 66 8.21 15.61 -22.09
CA LEU A 66 7.59 16.84 -21.59
C LEU A 66 7.38 17.88 -22.69
N LEU A 67 8.21 17.85 -23.74
CA LEU A 67 8.20 18.80 -24.85
C LEU A 67 6.82 18.97 -25.53
N PRO A 68 6.00 17.92 -25.75
CA PRO A 68 4.68 18.07 -26.37
C PRO A 68 3.71 18.96 -25.58
N PHE A 69 3.93 19.11 -24.28
CA PHE A 69 3.08 19.91 -23.39
C PHE A 69 3.53 21.37 -23.29
N GLN A 70 4.57 21.76 -24.03
CA GLN A 70 5.09 23.13 -24.02
C GLN A 70 4.81 23.84 -25.34
N GLU A 71 3.76 24.64 -25.35
CA GLU A 71 3.32 25.37 -26.55
C GLU A 71 4.40 26.27 -27.16
N LYS A 72 5.31 26.80 -26.33
CA LYS A 72 6.40 27.69 -26.77
C LYS A 72 7.60 26.93 -27.35
N ALA A 73 7.90 25.74 -26.85
CA ALA A 73 9.04 24.95 -27.28
C ALA A 73 8.72 24.17 -28.57
N ALA A 74 7.48 23.73 -28.74
CA ALA A 74 7.01 23.10 -29.99
C ALA A 74 7.17 24.00 -31.24
N LYS A 75 7.29 25.32 -31.06
CA LYS A 75 7.47 26.32 -32.13
C LYS A 75 8.93 26.70 -32.36
N ASN A 76 9.86 26.25 -31.52
CA ASN A 76 11.28 26.54 -31.65
C ASN A 76 12.04 25.30 -32.16
N PRO A 77 12.60 25.31 -33.39
CA PRO A 77 13.36 24.19 -33.92
C PRO A 77 14.65 23.87 -33.12
N GLU A 78 15.14 24.78 -32.28
CA GLU A 78 16.29 24.52 -31.38
C GLU A 78 15.88 23.78 -30.09
N ALA A 79 14.59 23.68 -29.79
CA ALA A 79 14.07 22.99 -28.60
C ALA A 79 13.91 21.47 -28.79
N THR A 80 14.63 20.89 -29.74
CA THR A 80 14.60 19.44 -30.01
C THR A 80 15.37 18.61 -28.98
N SER A 81 16.31 19.22 -28.25
CA SER A 81 17.14 18.55 -27.25
C SER A 81 17.36 19.45 -26.05
N VAL A 82 17.40 18.88 -24.84
CA VAL A 82 17.71 19.66 -23.62
C VAL A 82 19.13 20.21 -23.67
N HIS A 83 20.04 19.53 -24.38
CA HIS A 83 21.46 19.90 -24.48
C HIS A 83 21.71 21.13 -25.34
N HIS A 84 20.70 21.57 -26.10
CA HIS A 84 20.74 22.82 -26.86
C HIS A 84 20.11 23.98 -26.09
N GLN A 85 19.53 23.73 -24.92
CA GLN A 85 18.87 24.75 -24.12
C GLN A 85 19.83 25.39 -23.12
N MET A 86 19.64 26.69 -22.88
CA MET A 86 20.35 27.39 -21.82
C MET A 86 19.82 26.98 -20.45
N LEU A 87 20.69 27.05 -19.43
CA LEU A 87 20.28 26.85 -18.06
C LEU A 87 19.20 27.88 -17.66
N PRO A 88 18.16 27.47 -16.92
CA PRO A 88 17.09 28.36 -16.52
C PRO A 88 17.63 29.46 -15.60
N GLN A 89 17.16 30.69 -15.82
CA GLN A 89 17.48 31.83 -14.95
C GLN A 89 16.53 31.87 -13.75
N ALA A 90 17.07 32.12 -12.56
CA ALA A 90 16.28 32.18 -11.35
C ALA A 90 15.32 33.37 -11.36
N ASN A 91 14.01 33.10 -11.26
CA ASN A 91 13.00 34.14 -11.13
C ASN A 91 12.78 34.49 -9.64
N LEU A 92 13.45 35.54 -9.17
CA LEU A 92 13.38 35.99 -7.79
C LEU A 92 11.95 36.40 -7.34
N LYS A 93 11.04 36.71 -8.28
CA LYS A 93 9.63 37.03 -7.94
C LYS A 93 8.86 35.83 -7.41
N LEU A 94 9.30 34.61 -7.70
CA LEU A 94 8.67 33.38 -7.21
C LEU A 94 9.22 32.94 -5.84
N VAL A 95 10.29 33.57 -5.36
CA VAL A 95 10.91 33.23 -4.07
C VAL A 95 10.07 33.80 -2.93
N ARG A 96 9.54 32.90 -2.08
CA ARG A 96 8.64 33.23 -0.98
C ARG A 96 9.19 32.64 0.33
N LEU A 97 10.07 33.40 0.97
CA LEU A 97 10.77 32.99 2.20
C LEU A 97 9.80 32.71 3.37
N ASP A 98 8.65 33.37 3.39
CA ASP A 98 7.58 33.12 4.34
C ASP A 98 7.06 31.67 4.22
N ILE A 99 6.75 31.24 3.00
CA ILE A 99 6.25 29.89 2.71
C ILE A 99 7.33 28.84 2.96
N GLU A 100 8.57 29.10 2.56
CA GLU A 100 9.70 28.21 2.80
C GLU A 100 9.92 27.96 4.30
N LYS A 101 9.84 29.01 5.12
CA LYS A 101 9.91 28.88 6.58
C LYS A 101 8.73 28.07 7.11
N SER A 102 7.50 28.37 6.71
CA SER A 102 6.31 27.60 7.15
C SER A 102 6.44 26.12 6.79
N MET A 103 6.88 25.80 5.58
CA MET A 103 7.12 24.42 5.14
C MET A 103 8.23 23.74 5.96
N SER A 104 9.35 24.43 6.21
CA SER A 104 10.42 23.87 7.04
C SER A 104 9.94 23.56 8.46
N LEU A 105 9.16 24.45 9.07
CA LEU A 105 8.60 24.25 10.41
C LEU A 105 7.66 23.04 10.44
N MET A 106 6.78 22.93 9.44
CA MET A 106 5.88 21.78 9.29
C MET A 106 6.66 20.46 9.15
N GLN A 107 7.74 20.44 8.35
CA GLN A 107 8.60 19.27 8.18
C GLN A 107 9.24 18.86 9.51
N THR A 108 9.82 19.83 10.24
CA THR A 108 10.40 19.61 11.57
C THR A 108 9.38 19.00 12.55
N ILE A 109 8.15 19.53 12.62
CA ILE A 109 7.10 19.01 13.50
C ILE A 109 6.75 17.56 13.14
N ILE A 110 6.63 17.24 11.85
CA ILE A 110 6.34 15.88 11.39
C ILE A 110 7.48 14.92 11.71
N GLU A 111 8.74 15.34 11.54
CA GLU A 111 9.90 14.54 11.89
C GLU A 111 9.98 14.29 13.40
N LEU A 112 9.77 15.32 14.22
CA LEU A 112 9.70 15.19 15.67
C LEU A 112 8.63 14.20 16.10
N GLY A 113 7.42 14.33 15.55
CA GLY A 113 6.31 13.42 15.83
C GLY A 113 6.60 11.98 15.43
N ARG A 114 7.25 11.74 14.29
CA ARG A 114 7.67 10.38 13.86
C ARG A 114 8.66 9.76 14.84
N VAL A 115 9.68 10.52 15.25
CA VAL A 115 10.66 10.08 16.24
C VAL A 115 9.98 9.70 17.56
N MET A 116 9.00 10.49 18.01
CA MET A 116 8.23 10.21 19.24
C MET A 116 7.41 8.91 19.13
N ARG A 117 6.78 8.69 17.98
CA ARG A 117 6.03 7.45 17.71
C ARG A 117 6.95 6.23 17.69
N ASP A 118 8.12 6.36 17.07
CA ASP A 118 9.11 5.28 16.98
C ASP A 118 9.68 4.92 18.36
N ARG A 119 9.95 5.90 19.22
CA ARG A 119 10.41 5.68 20.61
C ARG A 119 9.42 4.87 21.44
N ARG A 120 8.12 5.08 21.24
CA ARG A 120 7.02 4.34 21.90
C ARG A 120 6.55 3.13 21.08
N THR A 121 7.24 2.78 20.00
CA THR A 121 6.90 1.67 19.09
C THR A 121 5.45 1.71 18.63
N THR A 122 4.89 2.92 18.44
CA THR A 122 3.48 3.11 18.07
C THR A 122 3.34 3.28 16.56
N PRO A 123 2.81 2.29 15.82
CA PRO A 123 2.78 2.33 14.37
C PRO A 123 1.95 3.50 13.86
N LEU A 124 2.37 4.17 12.77
CA LEU A 124 1.62 5.28 12.11
C LEU A 124 0.18 4.92 11.71
N LYS A 125 -0.14 3.64 11.61
CA LYS A 125 -1.48 3.14 11.30
C LYS A 125 -2.49 3.38 12.43
N CYS A 126 -2.01 3.39 13.68
CA CYS A 126 -2.85 3.69 14.84
C CYS A 126 -3.00 5.20 14.94
N PRO A 127 -4.20 5.76 14.80
CA PRO A 127 -4.42 7.18 14.98
C PRO A 127 -4.13 7.59 16.44
N LEU A 128 -3.72 8.83 16.64
CA LEU A 128 -3.51 9.42 17.97
C LEU A 128 -4.51 10.55 18.23
N SER A 129 -4.75 10.83 19.51
CA SER A 129 -5.75 11.81 19.94
C SER A 129 -5.32 13.24 19.59
N GLU A 130 -4.16 13.65 20.06
CA GLU A 130 -3.76 15.06 20.01
C GLU A 130 -2.25 15.22 19.85
N ILE A 131 -1.88 16.25 19.08
CA ILE A 131 -0.53 16.80 19.01
C ILE A 131 -0.59 18.24 19.48
N ILE A 132 0.33 18.62 20.37
CA ILE A 132 0.41 19.96 20.93
C ILE A 132 1.72 20.58 20.48
N VAL A 133 1.66 21.71 19.78
CA VAL A 133 2.84 22.46 19.35
C VAL A 133 2.95 23.72 20.18
N ILE A 134 4.10 23.88 20.84
CA ILE A 134 4.38 24.97 21.75
C ILE A 134 5.48 25.84 21.18
N HIS A 135 5.18 27.13 21.01
CA HIS A 135 6.14 28.13 20.54
C HIS A 135 5.82 29.51 21.15
N ARG A 136 6.86 30.32 21.42
CA ARG A 136 6.69 31.66 22.04
C ARG A 136 6.10 32.69 21.07
N ASP A 137 6.51 32.62 19.81
CA ASP A 137 6.09 33.54 18.75
C ASP A 137 4.73 33.13 18.15
N PRO A 138 3.71 34.00 18.21
CA PRO A 138 2.40 33.73 17.63
C PRO A 138 2.41 33.65 16.09
N GLU A 139 3.32 34.32 15.38
CA GLU A 139 3.39 34.25 13.91
C GLU A 139 3.81 32.86 13.43
N ILE A 140 4.69 32.21 14.18
CA ILE A 140 5.10 30.83 13.94
C ILE A 140 3.93 29.88 14.19
N LEU A 141 3.17 30.07 15.28
CA LEU A 141 1.98 29.27 15.55
C LEU A 141 0.94 29.42 14.44
N ALA A 142 0.67 30.64 13.98
CA ALA A 142 -0.24 30.89 12.85
C ALA A 142 0.25 30.23 11.55
N SER A 143 1.56 30.20 11.32
CA SER A 143 2.16 29.52 10.17
C SER A 143 1.97 28.00 10.22
N VAL A 144 2.09 27.40 11.40
CA VAL A 144 1.83 25.98 11.65
C VAL A 144 0.34 25.67 11.47
N GLU A 145 -0.54 26.55 11.95
CA GLU A 145 -2.00 26.39 11.81
C GLU A 145 -2.45 26.30 10.35
N ARG A 146 -1.90 27.14 9.47
CA ARG A 146 -2.19 27.11 8.02
C ARG A 146 -1.83 25.78 7.35
N LEU A 147 -0.86 25.04 7.90
CA LEU A 147 -0.39 23.75 7.38
C LEU A 147 -0.83 22.57 8.27
N SER A 148 -1.77 22.80 9.18
CA SER A 148 -2.24 21.82 10.16
C SER A 148 -2.74 20.52 9.52
N ASP A 149 -3.48 20.62 8.41
CA ASP A 149 -3.98 19.45 7.67
C ASP A 149 -2.85 18.52 7.24
N PHE A 150 -1.71 19.05 6.78
CA PHE A 150 -0.58 18.22 6.40
C PHE A 150 0.01 17.51 7.62
N ILE A 151 0.14 18.20 8.75
CA ILE A 151 0.67 17.64 10.00
C ILE A 151 -0.23 16.52 10.52
N LEU A 152 -1.55 16.76 10.60
CA LEU A 152 -2.55 15.80 11.08
C LEU A 152 -2.60 14.56 10.21
N ASN A 153 -2.61 14.73 8.87
CA ASN A 153 -2.65 13.61 7.95
C ASN A 153 -1.35 12.79 7.98
N GLU A 154 -0.20 13.45 8.09
CA GLU A 154 1.12 12.80 8.06
C GLU A 154 1.44 12.04 9.34
N LEU A 155 1.05 12.59 10.49
CA LEU A 155 1.24 11.95 11.78
C LEU A 155 0.06 11.05 12.18
N ASN A 156 -1.04 11.06 11.41
CA ASN A 156 -2.29 10.38 11.71
C ASN A 156 -2.80 10.73 13.13
N VAL A 157 -3.02 12.03 13.36
CA VAL A 157 -3.48 12.58 14.63
C VAL A 157 -4.83 13.26 14.40
N ARG A 158 -5.74 13.19 15.39
CA ARG A 158 -7.09 13.75 15.26
C ARG A 158 -7.15 15.26 15.46
N LYS A 159 -6.36 15.80 16.40
CA LYS A 159 -6.41 17.21 16.77
C LYS A 159 -5.01 17.82 16.91
N LEU A 160 -4.86 19.06 16.43
CA LEU A 160 -3.69 19.89 16.65
C LEU A 160 -4.08 21.00 17.63
N THR A 161 -3.32 21.14 18.71
CA THR A 161 -3.47 22.23 19.68
C THR A 161 -2.21 23.08 19.68
N LEU A 162 -2.39 24.39 19.57
CA LEU A 162 -1.29 25.37 19.59
C LEU A 162 -1.28 26.08 20.94
N SER A 163 -0.09 26.30 21.49
CA SER A 163 0.05 27.02 22.76
C SER A 163 1.36 27.79 22.85
N SER A 164 1.36 28.87 23.64
CA SER A 164 2.56 29.60 24.04
C SER A 164 3.13 29.12 25.39
N ASP A 165 2.32 28.41 26.17
CA ASP A 165 2.58 28.23 27.61
C ASP A 165 3.17 26.85 27.90
N LYS A 166 4.49 26.81 28.10
CA LYS A 166 5.21 25.57 28.46
C LYS A 166 4.74 24.99 29.80
N SER A 167 4.52 25.86 30.79
CA SER A 167 4.18 25.47 32.17
C SER A 167 2.82 24.78 32.27
N LYS A 168 1.87 25.11 31.38
CA LYS A 168 0.53 24.50 31.35
C LYS A 168 0.57 22.98 31.15
N TYR A 169 1.58 22.49 30.43
CA TYR A 169 1.73 21.08 30.09
C TYR A 169 2.77 20.36 30.95
N GLY A 170 3.25 20.99 32.04
CA GLY A 170 4.22 20.41 32.98
C GLY A 170 5.52 19.97 32.32
N VAL A 171 5.96 20.71 31.31
CA VAL A 171 7.18 20.40 30.57
C VAL A 171 8.37 20.87 31.40
N THR A 172 9.24 19.94 31.76
CA THR A 172 10.51 20.17 32.46
C THR A 172 11.69 20.01 31.50
N LEU A 173 12.78 20.70 31.78
CA LEU A 173 14.02 20.56 31.04
C LEU A 173 14.93 19.51 31.70
N ARG A 174 15.59 18.72 30.86
CA ARG A 174 16.67 17.81 31.24
C ARG A 174 17.86 18.06 30.33
N ALA A 175 19.05 18.16 30.92
CA ALA A 175 20.28 18.30 30.17
C ALA A 175 20.94 16.93 29.95
N GLU A 176 21.27 16.61 28.71
CA GLU A 176 22.11 15.47 28.34
C GLU A 176 23.46 15.95 27.77
N PRO A 177 24.60 15.48 28.32
CA PRO A 177 25.92 15.87 27.81
C PRO A 177 26.21 15.25 26.45
N ASP A 178 26.86 15.99 25.54
CA ASP A 178 27.46 15.38 24.35
C ASP A 178 28.74 14.62 24.74
N HIS A 179 28.63 13.29 24.78
CA HIS A 179 29.72 12.42 25.22
C HIS A 179 30.98 12.54 24.35
N LYS A 180 30.86 12.89 23.06
CA LYS A 180 32.04 12.99 22.17
C LYS A 180 32.84 14.26 22.46
N ILE A 181 32.15 15.40 22.52
CA ILE A 181 32.80 16.70 22.68
C ILE A 181 33.33 16.84 24.11
N LEU A 182 32.48 16.58 25.11
CA LEU A 182 32.85 16.69 26.52
C LEU A 182 33.86 15.63 26.94
N GLY A 183 33.81 14.42 26.36
CA GLY A 183 34.78 13.36 26.63
C GLY A 183 36.20 13.73 26.17
N GLN A 184 36.33 14.35 25.00
CA GLN A 184 37.62 14.82 24.49
C GLN A 184 38.21 15.97 25.33
N ARG A 185 37.34 16.89 25.80
CA ARG A 185 37.77 18.10 26.51
C ARG A 185 38.07 17.86 27.99
N LEU A 186 37.19 17.15 28.69
CA LEU A 186 37.22 17.05 30.16
C LEU A 186 37.93 15.81 30.70
N LYS A 187 38.23 14.81 29.85
CA LYS A 187 39.00 13.59 30.18
C LYS A 187 38.62 12.98 31.55
N ALA A 188 39.42 13.20 32.59
CA ALA A 188 39.22 12.63 33.93
C ALA A 188 37.97 13.18 34.65
N ASP A 189 37.64 14.46 34.46
CA ASP A 189 36.51 15.13 35.12
C ASP A 189 35.17 14.82 34.44
N PHE A 190 35.20 14.16 33.27
CA PHE A 190 34.02 13.87 32.46
C PHE A 190 32.93 13.11 33.22
N LYS A 191 33.32 12.13 34.06
CA LYS A 191 32.35 11.30 34.79
C LYS A 191 31.60 12.08 35.87
N ALA A 192 32.29 13.00 36.56
CA ALA A 192 31.72 13.85 37.60
C ALA A 192 30.82 14.94 37.00
N ILE A 193 31.24 15.53 35.88
CA ILE A 193 30.46 16.53 35.15
C ILE A 193 29.23 15.90 34.50
N MET A 194 29.31 14.67 33.99
CA MET A 194 28.17 13.95 33.44
C MET A 194 27.08 13.71 34.49
N SER A 195 27.43 13.29 35.70
CA SER A 195 26.44 13.09 36.76
C SER A 195 25.83 14.42 37.19
N ALA A 196 26.65 15.47 37.29
CA ALA A 196 26.20 16.80 37.66
C ALA A 196 25.24 17.41 36.62
N ILE A 197 25.53 17.28 35.31
CA ILE A 197 24.63 17.71 34.22
C ILE A 197 23.30 16.97 34.30
N LYS A 198 23.33 15.66 34.53
CA LYS A 198 22.11 14.83 34.63
C LYS A 198 21.28 15.13 35.89
N SER A 199 21.88 15.68 36.94
CA SER A 199 21.20 16.02 38.19
C SER A 199 20.68 17.46 38.26
N LEU A 200 20.95 18.29 37.26
CA LEU A 200 20.47 19.68 37.22
C LEU A 200 18.93 19.72 37.26
N LYS A 201 18.39 20.65 38.06
CA LYS A 201 16.95 20.89 38.13
C LYS A 201 16.48 21.83 37.02
N ASP A 202 15.19 21.78 36.68
CA ASP A 202 14.58 22.59 35.62
C ASP A 202 14.87 24.10 35.78
N GLU A 203 14.68 24.65 36.99
CA GLU A 203 14.94 26.07 37.29
C GLU A 203 16.42 26.45 37.07
N GLU A 204 17.35 25.55 37.40
CA GLU A 204 18.78 25.76 37.21
C GLU A 204 19.14 25.73 35.73
N ILE A 205 18.53 24.82 34.96
CA ILE A 205 18.71 24.73 33.52
C ILE A 205 18.21 26.00 32.84
N GLN A 206 17.00 26.48 33.18
CA GLN A 206 16.45 27.73 32.62
C GLN A 206 17.32 28.95 32.94
N ASN A 207 17.83 29.05 34.17
CA ASN A 207 18.72 30.14 34.59
C ASN A 207 20.11 30.08 33.94
N GLN A 208 20.62 28.90 33.58
CA GLN A 208 21.91 28.76 32.90
C GLN A 208 21.77 28.94 31.38
N LEU A 209 20.61 28.59 30.81
CA LEU A 209 20.23 28.90 29.43
C LEU A 209 20.19 30.42 29.17
N SER A 210 19.62 31.21 30.09
CA SER A 210 19.58 32.67 29.95
C SER A 210 20.97 33.31 30.02
N LYS A 211 21.93 32.67 30.72
CA LYS A 211 23.33 33.09 30.80
C LYS A 211 24.17 32.66 29.58
N GLY A 212 23.69 31.70 28.79
CA GLY A 212 24.37 31.20 27.59
C GLY A 212 25.48 30.18 27.83
N TYR A 213 25.70 29.72 29.07
CA TYR A 213 26.67 28.68 29.42
C TYR A 213 26.32 28.02 30.77
N PHE A 214 26.68 26.75 30.93
CA PHE A 214 26.56 26.03 32.18
C PHE A 214 27.86 26.16 32.99
N THR A 215 27.77 26.41 34.30
CA THR A 215 28.94 26.43 35.19
C THR A 215 28.80 25.25 36.15
N ILE A 216 29.55 24.19 35.91
CA ILE A 216 29.43 22.92 36.65
C ILE A 216 30.81 22.52 37.15
N GLN A 217 30.95 22.36 38.47
CA GLN A 217 32.20 21.96 39.14
C GLN A 217 33.43 22.78 38.69
N GLY A 218 33.26 24.09 38.51
CA GLY A 218 34.34 25.01 38.12
C GLY A 218 34.65 25.05 36.61
N HIS A 219 33.99 24.24 35.80
CA HIS A 219 34.15 24.23 34.34
C HIS A 219 33.02 24.99 33.65
N ARG A 220 33.37 25.81 32.67
CA ARG A 220 32.42 26.50 31.77
C ARG A 220 32.07 25.58 30.61
N ILE A 221 30.82 25.15 30.53
CA ILE A 221 30.31 24.28 29.49
C ILE A 221 29.42 25.10 28.56
N GLU A 222 29.70 25.06 27.27
CA GLU A 222 28.92 25.80 26.28
C GLU A 222 27.60 25.09 25.96
N LEU A 223 26.59 25.84 25.49
CA LEU A 223 25.31 25.26 25.06
C LEU A 223 25.47 24.27 23.91
N SER A 224 26.51 24.42 23.08
CA SER A 224 26.86 23.50 22.00
C SER A 224 27.30 22.12 22.49
N GLU A 225 27.74 22.02 23.74
CA GLU A 225 28.26 20.79 24.34
C GLU A 225 27.20 20.02 25.15
N VAL A 226 26.00 20.60 25.30
CA VAL A 226 24.90 20.04 26.09
C VAL A 226 23.63 20.01 25.24
N ARG A 227 23.05 18.83 25.09
CA ARG A 227 21.75 18.66 24.46
C ARG A 227 20.65 18.83 25.50
N ILE A 228 19.80 19.83 25.33
CA ILE A 228 18.62 20.03 26.17
C ILE A 228 17.49 19.19 25.62
N ILE A 229 16.88 18.38 26.48
CA ILE A 229 15.73 17.54 26.19
C ILE A 229 14.57 18.02 27.05
N TYR A 230 13.41 18.21 26.44
CA TYR A 230 12.19 18.49 27.15
C TYR A 230 11.55 17.17 27.58
N CYS A 231 11.23 17.05 28.86
CA CYS A 231 10.51 15.94 29.44
C CYS A 231 9.15 16.43 29.96
N VAL A 232 8.16 15.55 30.04
CA VAL A 232 6.89 15.86 30.71
C VAL A 232 6.97 15.31 32.13
N SER A 233 6.58 16.11 33.12
CA SER A 233 6.52 15.66 34.52
C SER A 233 5.51 14.52 34.69
N GLU A 234 5.92 13.46 35.42
CA GLU A 234 5.09 12.27 35.70
C GLU A 234 3.78 12.58 36.44
N ASN A 235 3.65 13.78 37.01
CA ASN A 235 2.50 14.21 37.79
C ASN A 235 1.26 14.56 36.93
N LEU A 236 1.43 14.79 35.62
CA LEU A 236 0.30 14.95 34.70
C LEU A 236 -0.07 13.58 34.12
N LYS A 237 -1.26 13.09 34.48
CA LYS A 237 -1.87 11.81 34.08
C LYS A 237 -2.17 11.68 32.56
N THR A 238 -1.20 11.95 31.71
CA THR A 238 -1.33 11.89 30.27
C THR A 238 -0.06 11.25 29.72
N ASN A 239 -0.17 10.20 28.91
CA ASN A 239 0.95 9.56 28.19
C ASN A 239 1.47 10.52 27.09
N LEU A 240 1.85 11.73 27.46
CA LEU A 240 2.44 12.73 26.58
C LEU A 240 3.92 12.40 26.43
N GLU A 241 4.33 12.13 25.20
CA GLU A 241 5.72 12.16 24.84
C GLU A 241 6.10 13.60 24.48
N ALA A 242 7.32 14.03 24.78
CA ALA A 242 7.85 15.34 24.39
C ALA A 242 9.08 15.21 23.49
N ASN A 243 9.19 16.09 22.50
CA ASN A 243 10.39 16.24 21.70
C ASN A 243 10.51 17.68 21.21
N SER A 244 11.74 18.14 20.97
CA SER A 244 12.00 19.52 20.59
C SER A 244 13.06 19.60 19.52
N ASP A 245 12.95 20.62 18.69
CA ASP A 245 14.02 21.06 17.81
C ASP A 245 14.10 22.59 17.85
N ASN A 246 15.29 23.10 18.17
CA ASN A 246 15.53 24.52 18.43
C ASN A 246 14.51 25.12 19.42
N ASP A 247 13.69 26.07 18.97
CA ASP A 247 12.69 26.76 19.78
C ASP A 247 11.29 26.12 19.75
N ILE A 248 11.08 25.09 18.92
CA ILE A 248 9.80 24.40 18.79
C ILE A 248 9.77 23.19 19.71
N LEU A 249 8.72 23.13 20.51
CA LEU A 249 8.42 22.00 21.36
C LEU A 249 7.14 21.32 20.86
N VAL A 250 7.21 20.00 20.70
CA VAL A 250 6.09 19.17 20.27
C VAL A 250 5.79 18.14 21.36
N LEU A 251 4.54 18.06 21.76
CA LEU A 251 4.00 17.02 22.64
C LEU A 251 3.03 16.16 21.85
N LEU A 252 3.05 14.85 22.08
CA LEU A 252 2.18 13.90 21.39
C LEU A 252 1.48 13.03 22.42
N ASP A 253 0.15 12.99 22.35
CA ASP A 253 -0.66 12.15 23.23
C ASP A 253 -0.70 10.71 22.74
N MET A 254 -0.05 9.83 23.50
CA MET A 254 0.07 8.39 23.25
C MET A 254 -0.89 7.59 24.13
N THR A 255 -1.91 8.21 24.72
CA THR A 255 -2.94 7.48 25.47
C THR A 255 -3.74 6.56 24.52
N PRO A 256 -3.75 5.24 24.76
CA PRO A 256 -4.51 4.33 23.91
C PRO A 256 -6.00 4.51 24.18
N ASN A 257 -6.74 4.92 23.15
CA ASN A 257 -8.19 4.93 23.15
C ASN A 257 -8.71 3.70 22.39
N ALA A 258 -9.73 3.02 22.92
CA ALA A 258 -10.34 1.85 22.29
C ALA A 258 -10.77 2.13 20.84
N GLU A 259 -11.40 3.28 20.59
CA GLU A 259 -11.84 3.68 19.25
C GLU A 259 -10.66 3.83 18.27
N LEU A 260 -9.55 4.43 18.75
CA LEU A 260 -8.34 4.61 17.95
C LEU A 260 -7.68 3.26 17.64
N LEU A 261 -7.71 2.30 18.57
CA LEU A 261 -7.19 0.95 18.37
C LEU A 261 -8.03 0.17 17.35
N GLU A 262 -9.35 0.31 17.37
CA GLU A 262 -10.25 -0.28 16.37
C GLU A 262 -9.96 0.29 14.97
N GLU A 263 -9.87 1.61 14.85
CA GLU A 263 -9.55 2.29 13.59
C GLU A 263 -8.15 1.90 13.06
N GLY A 264 -7.17 1.75 13.96
CA GLY A 264 -5.85 1.24 13.62
C GLY A 264 -5.89 -0.17 13.05
N THR A 265 -6.78 -1.02 13.58
CA THR A 265 -7.02 -2.38 13.08
C THR A 265 -7.65 -2.35 11.68
N ALA A 266 -8.64 -1.47 11.46
CA ALA A 266 -9.23 -1.28 10.14
C ALA A 266 -8.19 -0.81 9.10
N ARG A 267 -7.30 0.13 9.47
CA ARG A 267 -6.18 0.55 8.60
C ARG A 267 -5.19 -0.57 8.33
N GLU A 268 -4.96 -1.45 9.30
CA GLU A 268 -4.12 -2.62 9.07
C GLU A 268 -4.73 -3.53 8.01
N ILE A 269 -6.03 -3.82 8.08
CA ILE A 269 -6.77 -4.63 7.10
C ILE A 269 -6.67 -3.99 5.71
N ILE A 270 -6.92 -2.67 5.58
CA ILE A 270 -6.75 -1.93 4.32
C ILE A 270 -5.35 -2.15 3.75
N ASN A 271 -4.31 -2.02 4.58
CA ASN A 271 -2.94 -2.23 4.14
C ASN A 271 -2.68 -3.68 3.71
N ARG A 272 -3.27 -4.70 4.36
CA ARG A 272 -3.15 -6.10 3.92
C ARG A 272 -3.80 -6.30 2.54
N ILE A 273 -5.01 -5.76 2.34
CA ILE A 273 -5.71 -5.83 1.06
C ILE A 273 -4.91 -5.11 -0.04
N GLN A 274 -4.37 -3.93 0.24
CA GLN A 274 -3.57 -3.16 -0.74
C GLN A 274 -2.24 -3.86 -1.08
N LYS A 275 -1.59 -4.52 -0.12
CA LYS A 275 -0.41 -5.35 -0.39
C LYS A 275 -0.77 -6.54 -1.28
N LEU A 276 -1.91 -7.17 -1.02
CA LEU A 276 -2.41 -8.29 -1.83
C LEU A 276 -2.71 -7.86 -3.27
N LYS A 277 -3.34 -6.69 -3.47
CA LYS A 277 -3.55 -6.09 -4.81
C LYS A 277 -2.24 -5.89 -5.56
N LYS A 278 -1.22 -5.32 -4.90
CA LYS A 278 0.11 -5.12 -5.50
C LYS A 278 0.78 -6.44 -5.87
N LYS A 279 0.67 -7.47 -5.03
CA LYS A 279 1.22 -8.81 -5.29
C LYS A 279 0.54 -9.46 -6.50
N ALA A 280 -0.76 -9.23 -6.68
CA ALA A 280 -1.51 -9.59 -7.87
C ALA A 280 -1.24 -8.70 -9.10
N LYS A 281 -0.34 -7.72 -9.00
CA LYS A 281 -0.01 -6.73 -10.05
C LYS A 281 -1.22 -5.91 -10.54
N LEU A 282 -2.22 -5.70 -9.67
CA LEU A 282 -3.39 -4.90 -9.96
C LEU A 282 -3.09 -3.39 -9.85
N ILE A 283 -3.70 -2.61 -10.73
CA ILE A 283 -3.65 -1.14 -10.76
C ILE A 283 -4.89 -0.60 -10.01
N PRO A 284 -4.83 0.60 -9.38
CA PRO A 284 -5.98 1.14 -8.65
C PRO A 284 -7.28 1.34 -9.44
N THR A 285 -7.22 1.32 -10.77
CA THR A 285 -8.37 1.41 -11.68
C THR A 285 -9.06 0.07 -11.90
N ASP A 286 -8.44 -1.04 -11.52
CA ASP A 286 -8.96 -2.37 -11.78
C ASP A 286 -10.14 -2.68 -10.85
N GLU A 287 -11.27 -3.04 -11.45
CA GLU A 287 -12.47 -3.45 -10.73
C GLU A 287 -12.32 -4.88 -10.22
N VAL A 288 -12.22 -5.02 -8.89
CA VAL A 288 -12.11 -6.31 -8.21
C VAL A 288 -13.02 -6.36 -7.00
N VAL A 289 -13.31 -7.58 -6.55
CA VAL A 289 -14.05 -7.82 -5.31
C VAL A 289 -13.17 -8.60 -4.35
N VAL A 290 -13.16 -8.18 -3.09
CA VAL A 290 -12.36 -8.78 -2.03
C VAL A 290 -13.28 -9.56 -1.10
N PHE A 291 -12.99 -10.84 -0.93
CA PHE A 291 -13.63 -11.69 0.06
C PHE A 291 -12.72 -11.87 1.27
N TYR A 292 -13.31 -11.95 2.46
CA TYR A 292 -12.56 -12.25 3.68
C TYR A 292 -13.20 -13.41 4.46
N ARG A 293 -12.36 -14.25 5.07
CA ARG A 293 -12.75 -15.34 5.96
C ARG A 293 -11.83 -15.34 7.18
N LEU A 294 -12.39 -15.50 8.37
CA LEU A 294 -11.63 -15.71 9.58
C LEU A 294 -11.40 -17.20 9.77
N ILE A 295 -10.15 -17.60 9.98
CA ILE A 295 -9.76 -19.00 10.26
C ILE A 295 -9.35 -19.07 11.73
N GLU A 296 -10.23 -19.66 12.54
CA GLU A 296 -9.94 -20.04 13.93
C GLU A 296 -8.99 -21.24 13.91
N LYS A 297 -7.82 -21.14 14.59
CA LYS A 297 -6.84 -22.24 14.62
C LYS A 297 -7.05 -23.14 15.82
N ASP A 298 -7.53 -22.60 16.94
CA ASP A 298 -7.83 -23.37 18.14
C ASP A 298 -9.16 -22.95 18.79
N SER A 299 -9.83 -23.91 19.43
CA SER A 299 -11.12 -23.72 20.12
C SER A 299 -10.99 -22.91 21.42
N GLN A 300 -10.02 -22.01 21.54
CA GLN A 300 -9.80 -21.21 22.74
C GLN A 300 -10.72 -20.00 22.76
N GLU A 301 -11.33 -19.73 23.93
CA GLU A 301 -12.27 -18.63 24.14
C GLU A 301 -11.68 -17.24 23.79
N SER A 302 -10.34 -17.10 23.91
CA SER A 302 -9.60 -15.89 23.55
C SER A 302 -9.61 -15.62 22.04
N GLU A 303 -9.45 -16.65 21.19
CA GLU A 303 -9.46 -16.49 19.72
C GLU A 303 -10.85 -16.12 19.20
N ARG A 304 -11.90 -16.65 19.82
CA ARG A 304 -13.30 -16.30 19.49
C ARG A 304 -13.62 -14.86 19.82
N LYS A 305 -13.18 -14.36 20.98
CA LYS A 305 -13.33 -12.94 21.35
C LYS A 305 -12.61 -12.03 20.36
N ALA A 306 -11.36 -12.35 20.03
CA ALA A 306 -10.60 -11.58 19.04
C ALA A 306 -11.21 -11.62 17.62
N SER A 307 -11.76 -12.77 17.20
CA SER A 307 -12.44 -12.90 15.90
C SER A 307 -13.73 -12.09 15.83
N ASN A 308 -14.50 -12.06 16.93
CA ASN A 308 -15.69 -11.22 17.06
C ASN A 308 -15.33 -9.73 17.06
N GLU A 309 -14.25 -9.34 17.72
CA GLU A 309 -13.74 -7.97 17.68
C GLU A 309 -13.38 -7.55 16.26
N ILE A 310 -12.63 -8.36 15.52
CA ILE A 310 -12.27 -8.05 14.13
C ILE A 310 -13.51 -7.96 13.23
N THR A 311 -14.49 -8.85 13.41
CA THR A 311 -15.75 -8.79 12.66
C THR A 311 -16.52 -7.49 12.96
N THR A 312 -16.58 -7.09 14.23
CA THR A 312 -17.19 -5.84 14.68
C THR A 312 -16.48 -4.63 14.09
N VAL A 313 -15.14 -4.63 14.07
CA VAL A 313 -14.33 -3.58 13.47
C VAL A 313 -14.56 -3.49 11.96
N ILE A 314 -14.59 -4.61 11.24
CA ILE A 314 -14.88 -4.63 9.79
C ILE A 314 -16.27 -4.06 9.53
N GLY A 315 -17.27 -4.44 10.32
CA GLY A 315 -18.64 -3.89 10.21
C GLY A 315 -18.69 -2.38 10.44
N LYS A 316 -18.10 -1.89 11.55
CA LYS A 316 -18.08 -0.47 11.92
C LYS A 316 -17.34 0.41 10.90
N TYR A 317 -16.21 -0.07 10.37
CA TYR A 317 -15.35 0.67 9.44
C TYR A 317 -15.50 0.25 7.98
N MET A 318 -16.60 -0.45 7.62
CA MET A 318 -16.80 -1.02 6.29
C MET A 318 -16.68 0.04 5.18
N ASN A 319 -17.36 1.18 5.36
CA ASN A 319 -17.33 2.30 4.39
C ASN A 319 -15.92 2.87 4.21
N MET A 320 -15.14 2.97 5.29
CA MET A 320 -13.76 3.44 5.23
C MET A 320 -12.89 2.45 4.44
N ILE A 321 -13.07 1.15 4.67
CA ILE A 321 -12.30 0.10 3.98
C ILE A 321 -12.64 0.08 2.49
N THR A 322 -13.92 0.05 2.13
CA THR A 322 -14.37 -0.01 0.72
C THR A 322 -13.97 1.22 -0.06
N THR A 323 -14.14 2.43 0.52
CA THR A 323 -13.76 3.70 -0.11
C THR A 323 -12.25 3.79 -0.35
N THR A 324 -11.45 3.37 0.64
CA THR A 324 -9.97 3.45 0.54
C THR A 324 -9.41 2.40 -0.41
N VAL A 325 -10.00 1.21 -0.44
CA VAL A 325 -9.57 0.12 -1.34
C VAL A 325 -10.12 0.30 -2.76
N LYS A 326 -11.20 1.08 -2.93
CA LYS A 326 -11.99 1.22 -4.17
C LYS A 326 -12.49 -0.14 -4.68
N SER A 327 -12.88 -1.01 -3.75
CA SER A 327 -13.40 -2.35 -4.05
C SER A 327 -14.38 -2.78 -2.97
N ALA A 328 -15.37 -3.58 -3.37
CA ALA A 328 -16.29 -4.19 -2.43
C ALA A 328 -15.54 -5.21 -1.56
N LEU A 329 -15.81 -5.17 -0.25
CA LEU A 329 -15.38 -6.17 0.71
C LEU A 329 -16.61 -7.01 1.06
N LEU A 330 -16.53 -8.33 0.95
CA LEU A 330 -17.64 -9.25 1.22
C LEU A 330 -17.18 -10.37 2.13
N LEU A 331 -18.10 -10.90 2.94
CA LEU A 331 -17.87 -12.13 3.68
C LEU A 331 -17.72 -13.28 2.67
N TYR A 332 -16.78 -14.19 2.95
CA TYR A 332 -16.57 -15.36 2.13
C TYR A 332 -17.84 -16.22 2.03
N ASN A 333 -18.30 -16.47 0.80
CA ASN A 333 -19.40 -17.36 0.48
C ASN A 333 -19.01 -18.22 -0.73
N ASP A 334 -19.05 -19.55 -0.59
CA ASP A 334 -18.56 -20.49 -1.62
C ASP A 334 -19.35 -20.36 -2.94
N GLU A 335 -20.66 -20.09 -2.88
CA GLU A 335 -21.50 -19.94 -4.07
C GLU A 335 -21.14 -18.72 -4.93
N ASP A 336 -20.77 -17.60 -4.30
CA ASP A 336 -20.39 -16.37 -5.01
C ASP A 336 -18.94 -16.38 -5.47
N LYS A 337 -18.07 -17.14 -4.78
CA LYS A 337 -16.69 -17.37 -5.19
C LYS A 337 -16.62 -18.24 -6.45
N CYS A 338 -17.36 -19.36 -6.51
CA CYS A 338 -17.39 -20.23 -7.69
C CYS A 338 -17.84 -19.51 -8.96
N LYS A 339 -18.62 -18.44 -8.81
CA LYS A 339 -19.07 -17.60 -9.93
C LYS A 339 -18.03 -16.57 -10.37
N ARG A 340 -16.85 -16.47 -9.75
CA ARG A 340 -15.84 -15.43 -10.07
C ARG A 340 -14.45 -16.04 -10.17
N ASN A 341 -13.63 -15.54 -11.10
CA ASN A 341 -12.23 -15.94 -11.17
C ASN A 341 -11.46 -15.44 -9.95
N VAL A 342 -10.85 -16.37 -9.22
CA VAL A 342 -9.92 -16.08 -8.14
C VAL A 342 -8.60 -15.62 -8.75
N ILE A 343 -8.15 -14.43 -8.37
CA ILE A 343 -6.88 -13.85 -8.83
C ILE A 343 -5.77 -14.24 -7.86
N ILE A 344 -6.01 -14.05 -6.56
CA ILE A 344 -5.05 -14.38 -5.50
C ILE A 344 -5.78 -14.63 -4.18
N THR A 345 -5.26 -15.57 -3.39
CA THR A 345 -5.70 -15.83 -2.01
C THR A 345 -4.46 -15.83 -1.11
N GLU A 346 -4.56 -15.18 0.06
CA GLU A 346 -3.49 -15.13 1.03
C GLU A 346 -4.04 -15.16 2.46
N LEU A 347 -3.41 -15.97 3.31
CA LEU A 347 -3.69 -16.01 4.75
C LEU A 347 -2.81 -15.00 5.47
N VAL A 348 -3.42 -14.08 6.23
CA VAL A 348 -2.72 -13.00 6.90
C VAL A 348 -3.12 -12.94 8.36
N THR A 349 -2.15 -12.87 9.28
CA THR A 349 -2.43 -12.70 10.70
C THR A 349 -2.59 -11.20 11.06
N VAL A 350 -3.69 -10.85 11.72
CA VAL A 350 -3.99 -9.51 12.23
C VAL A 350 -4.35 -9.65 13.70
N LYS A 351 -3.58 -9.00 14.60
CA LYS A 351 -3.76 -9.10 16.07
C LYS A 351 -3.89 -10.55 16.61
N GLY A 352 -3.16 -11.49 16.01
CA GLY A 352 -3.18 -12.90 16.42
C GLY A 352 -4.25 -13.77 15.72
N VAL A 353 -5.21 -13.17 15.01
CA VAL A 353 -6.25 -13.92 14.27
C VAL A 353 -5.85 -14.08 12.81
N ASN A 354 -6.11 -15.25 12.22
CA ASN A 354 -5.82 -15.50 10.81
C ASN A 354 -6.99 -15.07 9.94
N LEU A 355 -6.75 -14.05 9.12
CA LEU A 355 -7.67 -13.50 8.14
C LEU A 355 -7.23 -13.97 6.75
N GLU A 356 -8.03 -14.83 6.13
CA GLU A 356 -7.86 -15.19 4.72
C GLU A 356 -8.51 -14.12 3.85
N LEU A 357 -7.73 -13.54 2.95
CA LEU A 357 -8.17 -12.55 1.98
C LEU A 357 -8.10 -13.15 0.58
N THR A 358 -9.20 -13.09 -0.17
CA THR A 358 -9.28 -13.57 -1.54
C THR A 358 -9.72 -12.43 -2.46
N ILE A 359 -8.93 -12.13 -3.50
CA ILE A 359 -9.31 -11.15 -4.53
C ILE A 359 -9.84 -11.90 -5.74
N CYS A 360 -11.03 -11.54 -6.19
CA CYS A 360 -11.67 -12.08 -7.38
C CYS A 360 -11.95 -10.98 -8.41
N SER A 361 -12.12 -11.39 -9.68
CA SER A 361 -12.64 -10.52 -10.74
C SER A 361 -14.03 -9.98 -10.37
N ALA A 362 -14.31 -8.72 -10.73
CA ALA A 362 -15.64 -8.12 -10.51
C ALA A 362 -16.73 -8.81 -11.35
N LYS A 363 -16.40 -9.23 -12.58
CA LYS A 363 -17.34 -9.91 -13.47
C LYS A 363 -17.60 -11.32 -12.96
N LYS A 364 -18.87 -11.64 -12.71
CA LYS A 364 -19.28 -13.03 -12.52
C LYS A 364 -19.07 -13.76 -13.85
N HIS A 365 -18.43 -14.92 -13.81
CA HIS A 365 -18.50 -15.86 -14.90
C HIS A 365 -19.96 -16.20 -15.15
N LYS A 366 -20.47 -15.80 -16.31
CA LYS A 366 -21.42 -16.66 -17.00
C LYS A 366 -20.58 -17.84 -17.47
N THR A 367 -20.68 -18.97 -16.79
CA THR A 367 -20.36 -20.24 -17.44
C THR A 367 -21.35 -20.35 -18.59
N THR A 368 -20.98 -19.91 -19.79
CA THR A 368 -21.60 -20.44 -20.99
C THR A 368 -21.38 -21.95 -20.91
N PRO A 369 -22.43 -22.79 -20.95
CA PRO A 369 -22.23 -24.22 -21.10
C PRO A 369 -21.39 -24.36 -22.37
N VAL A 370 -20.12 -24.72 -22.21
CA VAL A 370 -19.25 -24.91 -23.36
C VAL A 370 -19.88 -26.03 -24.17
N GLU A 371 -20.00 -25.83 -25.48
CA GLU A 371 -20.50 -26.80 -26.47
C GLU A 371 -19.51 -27.98 -26.62
N SER A 372 -19.10 -28.54 -25.49
CA SER A 372 -18.10 -29.57 -25.31
C SER A 372 -18.72 -30.84 -24.76
N VAL A 373 -18.04 -31.93 -25.04
CA VAL A 373 -18.40 -33.27 -24.62
C VAL A 373 -17.23 -33.88 -23.87
N ASN A 374 -17.54 -34.53 -22.75
CA ASN A 374 -16.53 -35.21 -21.94
C ASN A 374 -16.35 -36.62 -22.47
N ILE A 375 -15.11 -37.01 -22.75
CA ILE A 375 -14.76 -38.33 -23.27
C ILE A 375 -13.91 -39.04 -22.23
N MET A 376 -14.23 -40.31 -21.99
CA MET A 376 -13.53 -41.16 -21.04
C MET A 376 -13.19 -42.52 -21.64
N LEU A 377 -12.00 -43.03 -21.35
CA LEU A 377 -11.59 -44.39 -21.71
C LEU A 377 -12.07 -45.40 -20.67
N THR A 378 -12.46 -46.59 -21.10
CA THR A 378 -12.66 -47.73 -20.19
C THR A 378 -11.33 -48.28 -19.70
N ASP A 379 -11.33 -49.02 -18.59
CA ASP A 379 -10.11 -49.56 -17.97
C ASP A 379 -9.32 -50.51 -18.89
N ASN A 380 -9.97 -51.08 -19.89
CA ASN A 380 -9.37 -51.96 -20.90
C ASN A 380 -8.55 -51.19 -21.95
N LEU A 381 -8.70 -49.86 -22.04
CA LEU A 381 -7.95 -48.99 -22.94
C LEU A 381 -6.95 -48.17 -22.12
N THR A 382 -5.67 -48.39 -22.39
CA THR A 382 -4.59 -47.63 -21.76
C THR A 382 -4.16 -46.47 -22.67
N PRO A 383 -4.25 -45.21 -22.20
CA PRO A 383 -3.76 -44.09 -22.97
C PRO A 383 -2.23 -44.17 -23.09
N ARG A 384 -1.71 -43.85 -24.28
CA ARG A 384 -0.26 -43.82 -24.52
C ARG A 384 0.31 -42.46 -24.13
N PHE A 385 1.63 -42.39 -23.92
CA PHE A 385 2.36 -41.15 -23.60
C PHE A 385 1.99 -40.47 -22.26
N GLY A 386 1.52 -41.23 -21.26
CA GLY A 386 1.29 -40.70 -19.91
C GLY A 386 0.09 -39.75 -19.79
N ARG A 387 -0.86 -39.85 -20.72
CA ARG A 387 -2.05 -38.98 -20.76
C ARG A 387 -3.15 -39.47 -19.84
N ASP A 388 -3.99 -38.54 -19.41
CA ASP A 388 -5.15 -38.85 -18.55
C ASP A 388 -6.20 -39.66 -19.33
N ARG A 389 -7.05 -40.40 -18.61
CA ARG A 389 -8.14 -41.23 -19.18
C ARG A 389 -9.42 -40.42 -19.45
N ARG A 390 -9.40 -39.11 -19.22
CA ARG A 390 -10.52 -38.18 -19.43
C ARG A 390 -10.04 -36.95 -20.20
N THR A 391 -10.86 -36.50 -21.15
CA THR A 391 -10.65 -35.24 -21.87
C THR A 391 -11.99 -34.59 -22.22
N SER A 392 -11.98 -33.30 -22.51
CA SER A 392 -13.17 -32.58 -22.99
C SER A 392 -12.88 -32.07 -24.40
N LEU A 393 -13.74 -32.42 -25.37
CA LEU A 393 -13.61 -31.98 -26.76
C LEU A 393 -14.75 -31.05 -27.15
N LEU A 394 -14.45 -30.06 -27.97
CA LEU A 394 -15.44 -29.20 -28.61
C LEU A 394 -16.05 -29.92 -29.81
N LEU A 395 -17.39 -29.93 -29.93
CA LEU A 395 -18.05 -30.53 -31.08
C LEU A 395 -18.19 -29.57 -32.26
N LYS A 396 -18.00 -28.27 -32.06
CA LYS A 396 -18.02 -27.25 -33.13
C LYS A 396 -16.64 -26.67 -33.33
N HIS A 397 -16.27 -26.46 -34.60
CA HIS A 397 -15.05 -25.77 -34.95
C HIS A 397 -15.16 -24.28 -34.59
N VAL A 398 -14.16 -23.73 -33.89
CA VAL A 398 -14.22 -22.38 -33.31
C VAL A 398 -14.33 -21.28 -34.37
N GLU A 399 -13.77 -21.50 -35.57
CA GLU A 399 -13.75 -20.49 -36.64
C GLU A 399 -14.93 -20.60 -37.63
N THR A 400 -15.44 -21.82 -37.86
CA THR A 400 -16.47 -22.06 -38.90
C THR A 400 -17.85 -22.31 -38.30
N GLY A 401 -17.95 -22.64 -37.01
CA GLY A 401 -19.21 -22.94 -36.31
C GLY A 401 -19.87 -24.25 -36.73
N GLU A 402 -19.25 -25.02 -37.63
CA GLU A 402 -19.75 -26.31 -38.10
C GLU A 402 -19.40 -27.44 -37.12
N PHE A 403 -20.24 -28.49 -37.09
CA PHE A 403 -19.99 -29.68 -36.29
C PHE A 403 -18.84 -30.51 -36.86
N ILE A 404 -17.99 -31.04 -35.98
CA ILE A 404 -16.95 -31.98 -36.37
C ILE A 404 -17.58 -33.25 -36.96
N THR A 405 -16.95 -33.82 -37.98
CA THR A 405 -17.37 -35.13 -38.51
C THR A 405 -16.97 -36.25 -37.56
N LEU A 406 -17.63 -37.41 -37.66
CA LEU A 406 -17.26 -38.59 -36.86
C LEU A 406 -15.79 -39.00 -37.08
N THR A 407 -15.28 -38.84 -38.30
CA THR A 407 -13.87 -39.08 -38.62
C THR A 407 -12.92 -38.10 -37.90
N GLN A 408 -13.30 -36.82 -37.81
CA GLN A 408 -12.54 -35.80 -37.07
C GLN A 408 -12.60 -36.05 -35.56
N LEU A 409 -13.75 -36.45 -35.01
CA LEU A 409 -13.86 -36.83 -33.61
C LEU A 409 -12.94 -38.01 -33.27
N HIS A 410 -12.90 -39.04 -34.11
CA HIS A 410 -11.99 -40.17 -33.92
C HIS A 410 -10.53 -39.73 -33.98
N ALA A 411 -10.16 -38.86 -34.94
CA ALA A 411 -8.80 -38.32 -35.02
C ALA A 411 -8.41 -37.51 -33.77
N GLU A 412 -9.33 -36.72 -33.21
CA GLU A 412 -9.10 -35.99 -31.96
C GLU A 412 -8.97 -36.92 -30.75
N ILE A 413 -9.78 -38.00 -30.68
CA ILE A 413 -9.66 -39.02 -29.63
C ILE A 413 -8.32 -39.75 -29.74
N ASP A 414 -7.91 -40.14 -30.95
CA ASP A 414 -6.61 -40.75 -31.22
C ASP A 414 -5.47 -39.83 -30.83
N LEU A 415 -5.58 -38.54 -31.18
CA LEU A 415 -4.60 -37.54 -30.81
C LEU A 415 -4.54 -37.37 -29.31
N ASN A 416 -5.69 -37.23 -28.62
CA ASN A 416 -5.79 -36.96 -27.18
C ASN A 416 -5.37 -38.13 -26.30
N PHE A 417 -5.63 -39.38 -26.72
CA PHE A 417 -5.35 -40.58 -25.91
C PHE A 417 -4.22 -41.47 -26.47
N GLY A 418 -3.74 -41.18 -27.68
CA GLY A 418 -2.67 -41.94 -28.32
C GLY A 418 -3.09 -43.34 -28.79
N LEU A 419 -4.34 -43.51 -29.22
CA LEU A 419 -4.94 -44.81 -29.57
C LEU A 419 -4.65 -45.29 -31.01
N TYR A 420 -3.62 -44.72 -31.65
CA TYR A 420 -3.26 -45.03 -33.03
C TYR A 420 -3.15 -46.54 -33.30
N GLY A 421 -3.93 -47.01 -34.28
CA GLY A 421 -3.95 -48.41 -34.73
C GLY A 421 -4.82 -49.36 -33.89
N ILE A 422 -5.63 -48.84 -32.95
CA ILE A 422 -6.57 -49.62 -32.16
C ILE A 422 -8.00 -49.39 -32.67
N SER A 423 -8.74 -50.45 -32.98
CA SER A 423 -10.15 -50.35 -33.34
C SER A 423 -11.02 -50.23 -32.08
N TYR A 424 -11.71 -49.10 -31.91
CA TYR A 424 -12.63 -48.86 -30.80
C TYR A 424 -13.94 -48.24 -31.28
N ASN A 425 -14.97 -48.33 -30.43
CA ASN A 425 -16.25 -47.66 -30.63
C ASN A 425 -16.46 -46.60 -29.55
N VAL A 426 -17.17 -45.53 -29.89
CA VAL A 426 -17.57 -44.48 -28.96
C VAL A 426 -19.04 -44.71 -28.60
N TYR A 427 -19.34 -44.74 -27.30
CA TYR A 427 -20.67 -45.00 -26.79
C TYR A 427 -21.20 -43.79 -26.01
N TRP A 428 -22.50 -43.58 -26.08
CA TRP A 428 -23.20 -42.59 -25.26
C TRP A 428 -24.43 -43.22 -24.62
N PHE A 429 -24.81 -42.72 -23.45
CA PHE A 429 -25.95 -43.24 -22.71
C PHE A 429 -27.13 -42.28 -22.80
N ASP A 430 -28.26 -42.77 -23.30
CA ASP A 430 -29.51 -42.02 -23.25
C ASP A 430 -30.18 -42.22 -21.90
N LYS A 431 -30.17 -41.18 -21.06
CA LYS A 431 -30.81 -41.21 -19.74
C LYS A 431 -32.33 -41.35 -19.82
N VAL A 432 -32.96 -40.94 -20.94
CA VAL A 432 -34.41 -40.98 -21.12
C VAL A 432 -34.88 -42.39 -21.48
N GLN A 433 -34.16 -43.07 -22.38
CA GLN A 433 -34.49 -44.42 -22.82
C GLN A 433 -33.77 -45.53 -22.03
N GLN A 434 -32.83 -45.15 -21.13
CA GLN A 434 -31.94 -46.04 -20.36
C GLN A 434 -31.16 -47.05 -21.22
N GLN A 435 -30.86 -46.68 -22.46
CA GLN A 435 -30.17 -47.52 -23.44
C GLN A 435 -28.79 -46.96 -23.80
N LEU A 436 -27.87 -47.89 -24.08
CA LEU A 436 -26.52 -47.59 -24.55
C LEU A 436 -26.54 -47.58 -26.09
N HIS A 437 -26.10 -46.47 -26.68
CA HIS A 437 -26.02 -46.32 -28.14
C HIS A 437 -24.57 -46.16 -28.57
N THR A 438 -24.22 -46.79 -29.70
CA THR A 438 -22.98 -46.49 -30.42
C THR A 438 -23.15 -45.16 -31.13
N LEU A 439 -22.16 -44.27 -31.00
CA LEU A 439 -22.18 -42.95 -31.62
C LEU A 439 -22.18 -43.06 -33.15
N THR A 440 -23.16 -42.45 -33.80
CA THR A 440 -23.24 -42.35 -35.26
C THR A 440 -23.08 -40.89 -35.72
N ALA A 441 -22.86 -40.68 -37.03
CA ALA A 441 -22.69 -39.33 -37.58
C ALA A 441 -23.90 -38.40 -37.34
N ASN A 442 -25.11 -38.96 -37.23
CA ASN A 442 -26.35 -38.21 -37.00
C ASN A 442 -26.50 -37.76 -35.53
N ASP A 443 -25.74 -38.37 -34.61
CA ASP A 443 -25.80 -38.06 -33.19
C ASP A 443 -24.95 -36.82 -32.84
N LEU A 444 -24.04 -36.39 -33.72
CA LEU A 444 -23.18 -35.22 -33.58
C LEU A 444 -23.97 -33.92 -33.74
N ASN A 445 -24.74 -33.58 -32.71
CA ASN A 445 -25.56 -32.38 -32.64
C ASN A 445 -25.58 -31.81 -31.22
N GLU A 446 -26.32 -30.71 -31.02
CA GLU A 446 -26.39 -29.98 -29.75
C GLU A 446 -26.89 -30.82 -28.56
N LYS A 447 -27.58 -31.94 -28.81
CA LYS A 447 -28.08 -32.85 -27.76
C LYS A 447 -26.97 -33.62 -27.04
N LEU A 448 -25.74 -33.61 -27.57
CA LEU A 448 -24.58 -34.22 -26.92
C LEU A 448 -23.86 -33.28 -25.95
N TYR A 449 -24.14 -31.98 -25.94
CA TYR A 449 -23.45 -31.03 -25.07
C TYR A 449 -23.59 -31.40 -23.59
N GLY A 450 -22.45 -31.42 -22.89
CA GLY A 450 -22.38 -31.80 -21.48
C GLY A 450 -22.63 -33.28 -21.20
N LYS A 451 -22.86 -34.12 -22.22
CA LYS A 451 -22.92 -35.59 -22.04
C LYS A 451 -21.52 -36.17 -21.95
N GLN A 452 -21.47 -37.37 -21.36
CA GLN A 452 -20.26 -38.17 -21.28
C GLN A 452 -20.28 -39.23 -22.39
N LEU A 453 -19.21 -39.28 -23.17
CA LEU A 453 -18.93 -40.33 -24.14
C LEU A 453 -17.89 -41.27 -23.56
N VAL A 454 -18.08 -42.57 -23.78
CA VAL A 454 -17.17 -43.61 -23.31
C VAL A 454 -16.58 -44.34 -24.51
N VAL A 455 -15.26 -44.41 -24.57
CA VAL A 455 -14.53 -45.12 -25.63
C VAL A 455 -14.21 -46.52 -25.13
N ALA A 456 -14.61 -47.55 -25.89
CA ALA A 456 -14.39 -48.95 -25.52
C ALA A 456 -14.20 -49.85 -26.75
N LEU A 457 -13.55 -51.00 -26.54
CA LEU A 457 -13.34 -52.01 -27.59
C LEU A 457 -14.63 -52.78 -27.93
N LYS A 458 -15.45 -53.08 -26.91
CA LYS A 458 -16.72 -53.80 -27.04
C LYS A 458 -17.80 -53.15 -26.18
N ALA A 459 -19.06 -53.31 -26.58
CA ALA A 459 -20.20 -52.82 -25.80
C ALA A 459 -20.31 -53.46 -24.40
N SER A 460 -19.79 -54.69 -24.24
CA SER A 460 -19.72 -55.39 -22.94
C SER A 460 -18.83 -54.71 -21.90
N ASP A 461 -17.90 -53.87 -22.34
CA ASP A 461 -16.88 -53.27 -21.49
C ASP A 461 -17.35 -51.94 -20.89
N VAL A 462 -18.56 -51.52 -21.23
CA VAL A 462 -19.16 -50.25 -20.84
C VAL A 462 -20.22 -50.48 -19.76
N SER A 463 -19.95 -50.00 -18.55
CA SER A 463 -20.92 -50.06 -17.44
C SER A 463 -21.84 -48.83 -17.46
N LYS A 464 -23.10 -49.00 -17.01
CA LYS A 464 -24.00 -47.84 -16.83
C LYS A 464 -23.48 -46.86 -15.76
N ALA A 465 -22.69 -47.35 -14.81
CA ALA A 465 -22.07 -46.53 -13.77
C ALA A 465 -21.00 -45.57 -14.31
N THR A 466 -20.46 -45.81 -15.50
CA THR A 466 -19.41 -44.96 -16.09
C THR A 466 -19.95 -43.69 -16.77
N PHE A 467 -21.28 -43.52 -16.88
CA PHE A 467 -21.96 -42.33 -17.44
C PHE A 467 -22.75 -41.50 -16.42
N LEU A 468 -22.82 -41.98 -15.17
CA LEU A 468 -23.45 -41.30 -14.04
C LEU A 468 -22.40 -40.49 -13.30
#